data_AF-A0A8B9CIQ6-F1
#
_entry.id   AF-A0A8B9CIQ6-F1
#
_cell.length_a   1.000
_cell.length_b   1.000
_cell.length_c   1.000
_cell.angle_alpha   90.00
_cell.angle_beta   90.00
_cell.angle_gamma   90.00
#
_symmetry.space_group_name_H-M   'P 1'
#
loop_
_entity.id
_entity.type
_entity.pdbx_description
1 polymer ?
#
loop_
_entity_poly.entity_id
_entity_poly.type
_entity_poly.pdbx_seq_one_letter_code
_entity_poly.pdbx_strand_id
1 'polypeptide(L)'
;MAGSRVQKVGSVFSRTRDLLRVGLLRQPLWFEVYAACPPRREPRYRLPRPRYGRARDGVAELFYPEDRVRAKFYRVYGSGPRPFDLSQPNYKSTCQRFVEKYNELKEEGKIEEEKLFEETGKALLASGIILQRRGTDKVTQQSHQDAEARDFVLHQQLQSVLEEMQGKKKDVEEQPPELTQKENLVS
;
A
#
# COMPACT_ATOMS: atom_id res chain seq x y z
N MET A 1 -52.67 -14.77 16.32
CA MET A 1 -52.73 -13.33 16.03
C MET A 1 -52.46 -13.09 14.56
N ALA A 2 -53.32 -12.34 13.87
CA ALA A 2 -53.15 -12.00 12.47
C ALA A 2 -52.09 -10.89 12.31
N GLY A 3 -51.25 -10.97 11.27
CA GLY A 3 -50.24 -9.97 10.98
C GLY A 3 -49.68 -10.14 9.57
N SER A 4 -49.16 -9.05 8.98
CA SER A 4 -48.60 -9.07 7.62
C SER A 4 -47.10 -9.38 7.62
N ARG A 5 -46.71 -10.51 7.01
CA ARG A 5 -45.32 -10.91 6.79
C ARG A 5 -44.73 -10.39 5.46
N VAL A 6 -45.48 -9.59 4.70
CA VAL A 6 -45.08 -9.12 3.36
C VAL A 6 -44.05 -7.99 3.46
N GLN A 7 -42.81 -8.22 3.05
CA GLN A 7 -41.73 -7.23 3.22
C GLN A 7 -41.55 -6.30 2.01
N LYS A 8 -41.89 -6.76 0.80
CA LYS A 8 -41.65 -6.02 -0.45
C LYS A 8 -42.66 -4.90 -0.73
N VAL A 9 -43.78 -4.88 0.01
CA VAL A 9 -44.90 -3.95 -0.20
C VAL A 9 -44.96 -2.94 0.94
N GLY A 10 -44.83 -1.66 0.60
CA GLY A 10 -44.92 -0.55 1.56
C GLY A 10 -43.84 -0.59 2.64
N SER A 11 -44.15 0.01 3.79
CA SER A 11 -43.33 -0.06 5.00
C SER A 11 -44.04 -0.88 6.08
N VAL A 12 -43.35 -1.15 7.19
CA VAL A 12 -44.00 -1.75 8.37
C VAL A 12 -45.09 -0.80 8.89
N PHE A 13 -44.81 0.49 8.97
CA PHE A 13 -45.74 1.48 9.50
C PHE A 13 -47.03 1.56 8.66
N SER A 14 -46.92 1.65 7.33
CA SER A 14 -48.09 1.71 6.46
C SER A 14 -48.96 0.47 6.60
N ARG A 15 -48.35 -0.72 6.59
CA ARG A 15 -49.05 -2.00 6.74
C ARG A 15 -49.73 -2.13 8.11
N THR A 16 -49.04 -1.77 9.19
CA THR A 16 -49.61 -1.80 10.53
C THR A 16 -50.75 -0.80 10.65
N ARG A 17 -50.59 0.43 10.16
CA ARG A 17 -51.64 1.45 10.15
C ARG A 17 -52.89 0.95 9.44
N ASP A 18 -52.74 0.33 8.27
CA ASP A 18 -53.88 -0.14 7.49
C ASP A 18 -54.56 -1.34 8.18
N LEU A 19 -53.79 -2.26 8.79
CA LEU A 19 -54.36 -3.35 9.60
C LEU A 19 -55.07 -2.87 10.88
N LEU A 20 -54.57 -1.81 11.51
CA LEU A 20 -55.23 -1.15 12.65
C LEU A 20 -56.55 -0.51 12.22
N ARG A 21 -56.59 0.15 11.05
CA ARG A 21 -57.81 0.78 10.51
C ARG A 21 -58.91 -0.24 10.21
N VAL A 22 -58.56 -1.43 9.75
CA VAL A 22 -59.54 -2.52 9.49
C VAL A 22 -59.89 -3.29 10.78
N GLY A 23 -59.18 -3.06 11.88
CA GLY A 23 -59.45 -3.71 13.17
C GLY A 23 -58.89 -5.13 13.32
N LEU A 24 -58.00 -5.57 12.42
CA LEU A 24 -57.40 -6.91 12.46
C LEU A 24 -56.25 -7.04 13.46
N LEU A 25 -55.72 -5.91 13.95
CA LEU A 25 -54.58 -5.83 14.86
C LEU A 25 -54.92 -4.92 16.04
N ARG A 26 -54.40 -5.27 17.23
CA ARG A 26 -54.31 -4.33 18.35
C ARG A 26 -53.11 -3.42 18.13
N GLN A 27 -53.25 -2.15 18.52
CA GLN A 27 -52.19 -1.16 18.40
C GLN A 27 -50.90 -1.63 19.10
N PRO A 28 -49.77 -1.76 18.38
CA PRO A 28 -48.51 -2.12 18.98
C PRO A 28 -47.86 -0.92 19.66
N LEU A 29 -47.07 -1.17 20.72
CA LEU A 29 -46.46 -0.15 21.56
C LEU A 29 -45.62 0.87 20.77
N TRP A 30 -44.92 0.42 19.73
CA TRP A 30 -44.04 1.29 18.93
C TRP A 30 -44.81 2.23 17.98
N PHE A 31 -46.10 2.01 17.73
CA PHE A 31 -46.86 2.72 16.69
C PHE A 31 -46.97 4.23 16.98
N GLU A 32 -47.24 4.59 18.24
CA GLU A 32 -47.35 5.99 18.66
C GLU A 32 -46.01 6.72 18.57
N VAL A 33 -44.94 6.05 19.01
CA VAL A 33 -43.57 6.58 18.94
C VAL A 33 -43.20 6.89 17.49
N TYR A 34 -43.52 5.97 16.56
CA TYR A 34 -43.25 6.18 15.14
C TYR A 34 -44.12 7.31 14.55
N ALA A 35 -45.39 7.41 14.94
CA ALA A 35 -46.29 8.46 14.47
C ALA A 35 -45.88 9.85 14.96
N ALA A 36 -45.38 9.96 16.20
CA ALA A 36 -44.91 11.20 16.79
C ALA A 36 -43.55 11.64 16.21
N CYS A 37 -42.64 10.69 15.98
CA CYS A 37 -41.28 10.95 15.50
C CYS A 37 -40.96 10.06 14.28
N PRO A 38 -41.54 10.34 13.10
CA PRO A 38 -41.30 9.54 11.91
C PRO A 38 -39.85 9.71 11.41
N PRO A 39 -39.24 8.66 10.84
CA PRO A 39 -37.90 8.76 10.26
C PRO A 39 -37.90 9.65 9.02
N ARG A 40 -36.77 10.31 8.72
CA ARG A 40 -36.60 11.16 7.52
C ARG A 40 -36.93 10.44 6.22
N ARG A 41 -36.67 9.14 6.14
CA ARG A 41 -36.99 8.29 5.00
C ARG A 41 -37.72 7.06 5.48
N GLU A 42 -38.87 6.80 4.86
CA GLU A 42 -39.68 5.64 5.19
C GLU A 42 -38.96 4.32 4.79
N PRO A 43 -38.94 3.29 5.66
CA PRO A 43 -38.27 2.02 5.42
C PRO A 43 -39.09 1.16 4.46
N ARG A 44 -39.06 1.54 3.18
CA ARG A 44 -39.65 0.77 2.08
C ARG A 44 -38.59 -0.12 1.46
N TYR A 45 -38.98 -1.34 1.12
CA TYR A 45 -38.13 -2.23 0.34
C TYR A 45 -37.77 -1.59 -1.00
N ARG A 46 -36.48 -1.57 -1.35
CA ARG A 46 -35.98 -1.15 -2.66
C ARG A 46 -35.03 -2.22 -3.17
N LEU A 47 -35.27 -2.68 -4.39
CA LEU A 47 -34.36 -3.61 -5.05
C LEU A 47 -33.11 -2.82 -5.51
N PRO A 48 -31.89 -3.16 -5.05
CA PRO A 48 -30.69 -2.55 -5.57
C PRO A 48 -30.58 -2.92 -7.06
N ARG A 49 -30.50 -1.92 -7.93
CA ARG A 49 -30.33 -2.12 -9.37
C ARG A 49 -28.89 -1.79 -9.75
N PRO A 50 -28.19 -2.67 -10.48
CA PRO A 50 -26.87 -2.35 -11.00
C PRO A 50 -26.97 -1.15 -11.95
N ARG A 51 -25.90 -0.35 -11.97
CA ARG A 51 -25.76 0.79 -12.88
C ARG A 51 -25.20 0.27 -14.19
N TYR A 52 -25.79 0.64 -15.32
CA TYR A 52 -25.32 0.29 -16.66
C TYR A 52 -24.99 1.55 -17.47
N GLY A 53 -24.17 1.40 -18.50
CA GLY A 53 -23.80 2.49 -19.41
C GLY A 53 -22.99 3.58 -18.71
N ARG A 54 -23.41 4.85 -18.84
CA ARG A 54 -22.70 6.02 -18.27
C ARG A 54 -23.12 6.38 -16.84
N ALA A 55 -23.91 5.53 -16.17
CA ALA A 55 -24.34 5.78 -14.80
C ALA A 55 -23.16 5.60 -13.82
N ARG A 56 -22.62 6.71 -13.32
CA ARG A 56 -21.56 6.74 -12.29
C ARG A 56 -22.16 6.99 -10.91
N ASP A 57 -21.38 6.73 -9.87
CA ASP A 57 -21.71 7.13 -8.51
C ASP A 57 -21.79 8.65 -8.40
N GLY A 58 -22.72 9.14 -7.56
CA GLY A 58 -22.90 10.57 -7.31
C GLY A 58 -21.98 11.12 -6.22
N VAL A 59 -21.02 10.30 -5.76
CA VAL A 59 -20.08 10.67 -4.70
C VAL A 59 -18.80 11.15 -5.36
N ALA A 60 -18.42 12.40 -5.07
CA ALA A 60 -17.18 12.99 -5.56
C ALA A 60 -15.97 12.50 -4.73
N GLU A 61 -14.81 12.47 -5.37
CA GLU A 61 -13.54 12.26 -4.68
C GLU A 61 -13.20 13.47 -3.80
N LEU A 62 -12.72 13.22 -2.58
CA LEU A 62 -12.45 14.25 -1.59
C LEU A 62 -10.95 14.54 -1.52
N PHE A 63 -10.53 15.67 -2.12
CA PHE A 63 -9.15 16.15 -2.08
C PHE A 63 -9.04 17.51 -1.41
N TYR A 64 -8.00 17.66 -0.60
CA TYR A 64 -7.65 18.91 0.06
C TYR A 64 -6.43 19.56 -0.59
N PRO A 65 -6.28 20.90 -0.47
CA PRO A 65 -5.11 21.59 -1.02
C PRO A 65 -3.78 21.07 -0.42
N GLU A 66 -3.81 20.67 0.85
CA GLU A 66 -2.67 20.08 1.57
C GLU A 66 -2.19 18.76 0.96
N ASP A 67 -3.07 18.01 0.29
CA ASP A 67 -2.74 16.68 -0.23
C ASP A 67 -1.67 16.74 -1.33
N ARG A 68 -1.55 17.88 -2.03
CA ARG A 68 -0.45 18.14 -2.97
C ARG A 68 0.90 18.13 -2.26
N VAL A 69 0.97 18.74 -1.08
CA VAL A 69 2.20 18.81 -0.25
C VAL A 69 2.47 17.44 0.37
N ARG A 70 1.43 16.77 0.90
CA ARG A 70 1.56 15.41 1.44
C ARG A 70 2.07 14.41 0.40
N ALA A 71 1.55 14.49 -0.83
CA ALA A 71 2.01 13.64 -1.94
C ALA A 71 3.49 13.85 -2.25
N LYS A 72 3.96 15.10 -2.31
CA LYS A 72 5.38 15.43 -2.47
C LYS A 72 6.21 14.91 -1.29
N PHE A 73 5.75 15.13 -0.05
CA PHE A 73 6.42 14.65 1.15
C PHE A 73 6.61 13.14 1.16
N TYR A 74 5.55 12.36 0.92
CA TYR A 74 5.63 10.90 0.89
C TYR A 74 6.44 10.36 -0.29
N ARG A 75 6.50 11.09 -1.41
CA ARG A 75 7.37 10.74 -2.53
C ARG A 75 8.86 10.88 -2.17
N VAL A 76 9.22 11.94 -1.44
CA VAL A 76 10.63 12.27 -1.10
C VAL A 76 11.11 11.54 0.15
N TYR A 77 10.33 11.56 1.24
CA TYR A 77 10.74 11.06 2.55
C TYR A 77 10.08 9.72 2.92
N GLY A 78 8.93 9.39 2.32
CA GLY A 78 8.19 8.18 2.65
C GLY A 78 7.48 8.25 4.02
N SER A 79 7.08 7.08 4.54
CA SER A 79 6.61 6.97 5.92
C SER A 79 7.82 7.04 6.84
N GLY A 80 7.97 8.15 7.56
CA GLY A 80 9.05 8.35 8.51
C GLY A 80 9.07 7.31 9.65
N PRO A 81 10.07 7.37 10.54
CA PRO A 81 10.31 6.33 11.54
C PRO A 81 9.23 6.26 12.62
N ARG A 82 8.46 7.34 12.82
CA ARG A 82 7.43 7.42 13.85
C ARG A 82 6.10 6.86 13.32
N PRO A 83 5.54 5.80 13.93
CA PRO A 83 4.24 5.28 13.53
C PRO A 83 3.12 6.29 13.80
N PHE A 84 2.00 6.11 13.11
CA PHE A 84 0.80 6.91 13.37
C PHE A 84 0.09 6.38 14.61
N ASP A 85 -0.26 7.29 15.53
CA ASP A 85 -1.18 6.97 16.62
C ASP A 85 -2.58 7.47 16.23
N LEU A 86 -3.43 6.54 15.79
CA LEU A 86 -4.81 6.83 15.38
C LEU A 86 -5.79 6.83 16.57
N SER A 87 -5.33 6.51 17.78
CA SER A 87 -6.18 6.52 18.99
C SER A 87 -6.41 7.95 19.50
N GLN A 88 -5.45 8.84 19.27
CA GLN A 88 -5.51 10.24 19.69
C GLN A 88 -6.13 11.10 18.57
N PRO A 89 -7.22 11.84 18.84
CA PRO A 89 -7.87 12.67 17.81
C PRO A 89 -6.98 13.84 17.34
N ASN A 90 -6.07 14.30 18.20
CA ASN A 90 -5.19 15.45 17.93
C ASN A 90 -3.75 15.03 17.58
N TYR A 91 -3.55 13.80 17.09
CA TYR A 91 -2.22 13.33 16.75
C TYR A 91 -1.65 14.06 15.54
N LYS A 92 -0.55 14.79 15.76
CA LYS A 92 0.20 15.46 14.69
C LYS A 92 1.33 14.57 14.20
N SER A 93 1.12 13.96 13.03
CA SER A 93 2.16 13.21 12.32
C SER A 93 3.30 14.12 11.85
N THR A 94 4.45 13.53 11.50
CA THR A 94 5.59 14.26 10.93
C THR A 94 5.21 14.98 9.64
N CYS A 95 4.43 14.31 8.78
CA CYS A 95 3.86 14.89 7.56
C CYS A 95 2.91 16.05 7.88
N GLN A 96 2.07 15.93 8.92
CA GLN A 96 1.18 17.02 9.32
C GLN A 96 1.95 18.25 9.81
N ARG A 97 2.99 18.05 10.64
CA ARG A 97 3.88 19.14 11.08
C ARG A 97 4.59 19.80 9.90
N PHE A 98 4.94 19.00 8.88
CA PHE A 98 5.53 19.53 7.65
C PHE A 98 4.55 20.43 6.91
N VAL A 99 3.30 20.01 6.75
CA VAL A 99 2.26 20.81 6.09
C VAL A 99 1.95 22.10 6.86
N GLU A 100 1.87 22.03 8.20
CA GLU A 100 1.67 23.23 9.04
C GLU A 100 2.78 24.25 8.82
N LYS A 101 4.05 23.82 8.90
CA LYS A 101 5.21 24.69 8.64
C LYS A 101 5.27 25.21 7.21
N TYR A 102 4.84 24.39 6.24
CA TYR A 102 4.73 24.80 4.84
C TYR A 102 3.69 25.90 4.64
N ASN A 103 2.54 25.79 5.29
CA ASN A 103 1.50 26.81 5.22
C ASN A 103 1.93 28.10 5.92
N GLU A 104 2.58 28.01 7.09
CA GLU A 104 3.16 29.19 7.77
C GLU A 104 4.12 29.96 6.86
N LEU A 105 5.10 29.27 6.25
CA LEU A 105 6.06 29.92 5.35
C LEU A 105 5.43 30.43 4.05
N LYS A 106 4.35 29.77 3.60
CA LYS A 106 3.58 30.23 2.44
C LYS A 106 2.81 31.51 2.74
N GLU A 107 2.22 31.64 3.93
CA GLU A 107 1.52 32.86 4.38
C GLU A 107 2.49 34.03 4.54
N GLU A 108 3.73 33.76 4.96
CA GLU A 108 4.76 34.79 5.02
C GLU A 108 5.16 35.34 3.64
N GLY A 109 4.89 34.62 2.54
CA GLY A 109 4.97 35.12 1.16
C GLY A 109 6.39 35.44 0.65
N LYS A 110 7.45 35.06 1.37
CA LYS A 110 8.84 35.45 1.05
C LYS A 110 9.53 34.53 0.05
N ILE A 111 8.99 33.33 -0.22
CA ILE A 111 9.74 32.24 -0.85
C ILE A 111 8.92 31.58 -1.98
N GLU A 112 9.62 31.18 -3.03
CA GLU A 112 9.11 30.47 -4.20
C GLU A 112 8.68 29.02 -3.87
N GLU A 113 7.65 28.48 -4.53
CA GLU A 113 7.06 27.16 -4.18
C GLU A 113 8.05 25.99 -4.19
N GLU A 114 9.05 26.03 -5.06
CA GLU A 114 10.10 25.00 -5.12
C GLU A 114 11.07 25.10 -3.94
N LYS A 115 11.45 26.32 -3.55
CA LYS A 115 12.33 26.61 -2.41
C LYS A 115 11.62 26.40 -1.07
N LEU A 116 10.31 26.68 -1.00
CA LEU A 116 9.47 26.49 0.19
C LEU A 116 9.55 25.04 0.71
N PHE A 117 9.58 24.05 -0.18
CA PHE A 117 9.66 22.64 0.23
C PHE A 117 11.02 22.28 0.86
N GLU A 118 12.11 22.88 0.38
CA GLU A 118 13.44 22.63 0.95
C GLU A 118 13.64 23.38 2.27
N GLU A 119 13.17 24.62 2.34
CA GLU A 119 13.27 25.45 3.54
C GLU A 119 12.42 24.92 4.68
N THR A 120 11.22 24.42 4.40
CA THR A 120 10.41 23.67 5.39
C THR A 120 11.13 22.44 5.90
N GLY A 121 11.79 21.68 5.01
CA GLY A 121 12.63 20.55 5.42
C GLY A 121 13.75 20.97 6.37
N LYS A 122 14.46 22.06 6.06
CA LYS A 122 15.51 22.63 6.92
C LYS A 122 14.96 23.11 8.27
N ALA A 123 13.80 23.78 8.27
CA ALA A 123 13.15 24.26 9.49
C ALA A 123 12.72 23.10 10.41
N LEU A 124 12.23 22.00 9.83
CA LEU A 124 11.83 20.82 10.62
C LEU A 124 13.04 20.07 11.19
N LEU A 125 14.14 20.00 10.43
CA LEU A 125 15.41 19.48 10.96
C LEU A 125 15.92 20.34 12.12
N ALA A 126 15.82 21.68 12.02
CA ALA A 126 16.15 22.59 13.10
C ALA A 126 15.24 22.40 14.34
N SER A 127 13.99 21.99 14.14
CA SER A 127 13.06 21.62 15.22
C SER A 127 13.33 20.22 15.82
N GLY A 128 14.33 19.49 15.33
CA GLY A 128 14.72 18.16 15.83
C GLY A 128 13.90 17.00 15.25
N ILE A 129 13.16 17.19 14.16
CA ILE A 129 12.41 16.12 13.50
C ILE A 129 13.30 15.40 12.49
N ILE A 130 13.40 14.08 12.60
CA ILE A 130 14.21 13.25 11.69
C ILE A 130 13.47 13.07 10.36
N LEU A 131 14.09 13.52 9.27
CA LEU A 131 13.61 13.34 7.90
C LEU A 131 14.63 12.52 7.10
N GLN A 132 14.30 11.29 6.73
CA GLN A 132 15.14 10.43 5.89
C GLN A 132 14.63 10.45 4.45
N ARG A 133 15.50 10.76 3.49
CA ARG A 133 15.13 10.75 2.06
C ARG A 133 15.12 9.32 1.55
N ARG A 134 14.05 8.95 0.85
CA ARG A 134 13.89 7.66 0.19
C ARG A 134 14.79 7.62 -1.06
N GLY A 135 16.08 7.36 -0.87
CA GLY A 135 17.04 7.24 -1.98
C GLY A 135 18.52 7.16 -1.59
N THR A 136 18.93 7.65 -0.42
CA THR A 136 20.35 7.66 -0.03
C THR A 136 20.83 6.35 0.59
N ASP A 137 19.95 5.58 1.22
CA ASP A 137 20.39 4.51 2.13
C ASP A 137 20.37 3.11 1.50
N LYS A 138 19.75 2.94 0.32
CA LYS A 138 19.70 1.64 -0.37
C LYS A 138 20.89 1.36 -1.27
N VAL A 139 21.58 2.39 -1.76
CA VAL A 139 22.68 2.22 -2.71
C VAL A 139 23.93 1.69 -2.01
N THR A 140 24.23 2.18 -0.80
CA THR A 140 25.50 1.87 -0.12
C THR A 140 25.53 0.46 0.50
N GLN A 141 24.40 -0.09 0.94
CA GLN A 141 24.40 -1.44 1.53
C GLN A 141 24.33 -2.56 0.48
N GLN A 142 23.68 -2.33 -0.66
CA GLN A 142 23.62 -3.30 -1.75
C GLN A 142 24.96 -3.38 -2.51
N SER A 143 25.62 -2.24 -2.75
CA SER A 143 26.88 -2.23 -3.50
C SER A 143 28.02 -2.98 -2.81
N HIS A 144 28.12 -2.92 -1.49
CA HIS A 144 29.16 -3.65 -0.75
C HIS A 144 28.88 -5.16 -0.69
N GLN A 145 27.63 -5.57 -0.43
CA GLN A 145 27.27 -6.99 -0.37
C GLN A 145 27.32 -7.66 -1.75
N ASP A 146 26.90 -6.97 -2.81
CA ASP A 146 26.94 -7.51 -4.18
C ASP A 146 28.37 -7.56 -4.74
N ALA A 147 29.26 -6.64 -4.33
CA ALA A 147 30.67 -6.66 -4.73
C ALA A 147 31.43 -7.79 -4.03
N GLU A 148 31.28 -7.93 -2.71
CA GLU A 148 31.93 -8.99 -1.93
C GLU A 148 31.44 -10.39 -2.33
N ALA A 149 30.15 -10.54 -2.63
CA ALA A 149 29.60 -11.81 -3.10
C ALA A 149 30.13 -12.20 -4.49
N ARG A 150 30.32 -11.23 -5.39
CA ARG A 150 30.90 -11.48 -6.72
C ARG A 150 32.38 -11.88 -6.61
N ASP A 151 33.15 -11.21 -5.78
CA ASP A 151 34.57 -11.52 -5.57
C ASP A 151 34.76 -12.92 -4.95
N PHE A 152 33.89 -13.31 -4.00
CA PHE A 152 33.91 -14.65 -3.42
C PHE A 152 33.61 -15.75 -4.45
N VAL A 153 32.59 -15.55 -5.30
CA VAL A 153 32.22 -16.51 -6.35
C VAL A 153 33.32 -16.65 -7.40
N LEU A 154 33.93 -15.54 -7.81
CA LEU A 154 35.07 -15.56 -8.75
C LEU A 154 36.28 -16.28 -8.15
N HIS A 155 36.54 -16.10 -6.85
CA HIS A 155 37.64 -16.80 -6.19
C HIS A 155 37.42 -18.32 -6.13
N GLN A 156 36.20 -18.76 -5.82
CA GLN A 156 35.84 -20.19 -5.81
C GLN A 156 35.92 -20.82 -7.21
N GLN A 157 35.49 -20.08 -8.25
CA GLN A 157 35.61 -20.54 -9.64
C GLN A 157 37.09 -20.68 -10.05
N LEU A 158 37.95 -19.72 -9.71
CA LEU A 158 39.39 -19.81 -9.98
C LEU A 158 40.05 -21.01 -9.30
N GLN A 159 39.68 -21.30 -8.04
CA GLN A 159 40.18 -22.48 -7.32
C GLN A 159 39.77 -23.78 -8.03
N SER A 160 38.50 -23.90 -8.44
CA SER A 160 38.01 -25.09 -9.13
C SER A 160 38.71 -25.33 -10.47
N VAL A 161 39.00 -24.28 -11.24
CA VAL A 161 39.72 -24.39 -12.52
C VAL A 161 41.18 -24.79 -12.31
N LEU A 162 41.84 -24.28 -11.26
CA LEU A 162 43.20 -24.68 -10.91
C LEU A 162 43.28 -26.15 -10.49
N GLU A 163 42.29 -26.63 -9.75
CA GLU A 163 42.21 -28.02 -9.30
C GLU A 163 41.93 -28.97 -10.48
N GLU A 164 41.05 -28.60 -11.43
CA GLU A 164 40.86 -29.33 -12.69
C GLU A 164 42.14 -29.40 -13.53
N MET A 165 42.90 -28.31 -13.60
CA MET A 165 44.17 -28.26 -14.33
C MET A 165 45.25 -29.17 -13.72
N GLN A 166 45.23 -29.33 -12.40
CA GLN A 166 46.14 -30.23 -11.69
C GLN A 166 45.72 -31.69 -11.79
N GLY A 167 44.42 -31.99 -11.79
CA GLY A 167 43.89 -33.34 -12.06
C GLY A 167 44.26 -33.82 -13.47
N LYS A 168 44.01 -32.98 -14.48
CA LYS A 168 44.37 -33.26 -15.89
C LYS A 168 45.87 -33.45 -16.12
N LYS A 169 46.74 -32.89 -15.27
CA LYS A 169 48.19 -33.16 -15.31
C LYS A 169 48.57 -34.52 -14.75
N LYS A 170 47.83 -35.04 -13.76
CA LYS A 170 48.07 -36.37 -13.18
C LYS A 170 47.54 -37.50 -14.06
N ASP A 171 46.43 -37.28 -14.76
CA ASP A 171 45.85 -38.28 -15.67
C ASP A 171 46.68 -38.52 -16.95
N VAL A 172 47.60 -37.61 -17.28
CA VAL A 172 48.54 -37.77 -18.41
C VAL A 172 49.78 -38.59 -18.03
N GLU A 173 50.01 -38.85 -16.73
CA GLU A 173 51.24 -39.49 -16.24
C GLU A 173 51.07 -41.00 -15.90
N GLU A 174 49.86 -41.57 -16.02
CA GLU A 174 49.56 -42.99 -15.71
C GLU A 174 49.17 -43.88 -16.92
N GLN A 175 49.69 -43.62 -18.13
CA GLN A 175 49.67 -44.64 -19.21
C GLN A 175 51.10 -44.97 -19.71
N PRO A 176 51.62 -46.19 -19.48
CA PRO A 176 52.92 -46.61 -20.00
C PRO A 176 52.82 -47.18 -21.44
N PRO A 177 53.92 -47.22 -22.21
CA PRO A 177 53.93 -47.49 -23.64
C PRO A 177 54.39 -48.91 -24.06
N GLU A 178 54.28 -49.16 -25.37
CA GLU A 178 54.94 -50.19 -26.21
C GLU A 178 54.34 -51.60 -26.24
N LEU A 179 54.41 -52.41 -27.30
CA LEU A 179 54.68 -52.34 -28.76
C LEU A 179 54.44 -53.78 -29.23
N THR A 180 53.93 -54.01 -30.44
CA THR A 180 54.30 -55.23 -31.17
C THR A 180 54.24 -54.95 -32.67
N GLN A 181 55.41 -54.63 -33.23
CA GLN A 181 55.69 -54.79 -34.65
C GLN A 181 56.33 -56.18 -34.83
N LYS A 182 55.96 -56.86 -35.92
CA LYS A 182 56.84 -57.64 -36.80
C LYS A 182 56.09 -57.79 -38.13
N GLU A 183 56.50 -57.04 -39.15
CA GLU A 183 57.30 -57.53 -40.29
C GLU A 183 56.50 -58.45 -41.23
N ASN A 184 56.61 -58.45 -42.55
CA ASN A 184 57.00 -57.52 -43.62
C ASN A 184 56.86 -58.37 -44.92
N LEU A 185 56.35 -57.79 -46.00
CA LEU A 185 56.62 -58.08 -47.43
C LEU A 185 56.41 -59.51 -48.01
N VAL A 186 55.58 -59.61 -49.08
CA VAL A 186 56.00 -59.72 -50.50
C VAL A 186 54.80 -60.14 -51.38
N SER A 187 54.68 -59.49 -52.55
CA SER A 187 53.82 -59.70 -53.74
C SER A 187 52.44 -59.05 -53.75
#